data_AF-H0TKK0-F1
#
_entry.id   AF-H0TKK0-F1
#
_cell.length_a   1.000
_cell.length_b   1.000
_cell.length_c   1.000
_cell.angle_alpha   90.00
_cell.angle_beta   90.00
_cell.angle_gamma   90.00
#
_symmetry.space_group_name_H-M   'P 1'
#
loop_
_entity.id
_entity.type
_entity.pdbx_description
1 polymer ?
#
loop_
_entity_poly.entity_id
_entity_poly.type
_entity_poly.pdbx_seq_one_letter_code
_entity_poly.pdbx_strand_id
1 'polypeptide(L)'
;MNHSKISYYAELFIYPIIVAGLLLYDVESSGFALHPRWLFAALCGAMLWTLAEYLVHRFVYHEVPVLKELHGMHHARPCDLVGAPIWVSVVVFLSFFAVVARFADLEIAGGSTSGLIVGYISYLLVHDAVHRWQLSEHSWLRSCRLRHLRHHRDPIPGNFGVVTGFWDHVFGTVLASGRARPRDA
;
A
#
# COMPACT_ATOMS: atom_id res chain seq x y z
N MET A 1 -19.28 5.15 -10.72
CA MET A 1 -19.32 6.30 -9.78
C MET A 1 -18.09 7.17 -10.04
N ASN A 2 -18.26 8.48 -10.27
CA ASN A 2 -17.12 9.40 -10.28
C ASN A 2 -16.77 9.70 -8.81
N HIS A 3 -15.68 9.14 -8.30
CA HIS A 3 -15.15 9.56 -7.01
C HIS A 3 -14.65 11.01 -7.14
N SER A 4 -15.04 11.87 -6.20
CA SER A 4 -14.52 13.23 -6.17
C SER A 4 -13.01 13.19 -5.90
N LYS A 5 -12.26 14.15 -6.46
CA LYS A 5 -10.83 14.33 -6.14
C LYS A 5 -10.58 14.35 -4.63
N ILE A 6 -11.49 14.98 -3.90
CA ILE A 6 -11.47 15.05 -2.45
C ILE A 6 -11.50 13.65 -1.84
N SER A 7 -12.46 12.80 -2.23
CA SER A 7 -12.55 11.44 -1.70
C SER A 7 -11.31 10.60 -2.01
N TYR A 8 -10.69 10.79 -3.18
CA TYR A 8 -9.50 10.03 -3.57
C TYR A 8 -8.26 10.44 -2.77
N TYR A 9 -8.05 11.74 -2.59
CA TYR A 9 -6.88 12.27 -1.88
C TYR A 9 -7.10 12.39 -0.36
N ALA A 10 -8.32 12.19 0.15
CA ALA A 10 -8.65 12.36 1.57
C ALA A 10 -7.69 11.59 2.48
N GLU A 11 -7.41 10.33 2.16
CA GLU A 11 -6.54 9.47 2.97
C GLU A 11 -5.08 9.99 3.03
N LEU A 12 -4.60 10.64 1.97
CA LEU A 12 -3.28 11.28 1.94
C LEU A 12 -3.16 12.51 2.87
N PHE A 13 -4.29 13.08 3.32
CA PHE A 13 -4.30 14.16 4.32
C PHE A 13 -4.69 13.66 5.71
N ILE A 14 -5.67 12.76 5.79
CA ILE A 14 -6.18 12.23 7.05
C ILE A 14 -5.10 11.41 7.78
N TYR A 15 -4.40 10.51 7.09
CA TYR A 15 -3.46 9.61 7.77
C TYR A 15 -2.20 10.30 8.29
N PRO A 16 -1.58 11.28 7.61
CA PRO A 16 -0.51 12.07 8.22
C PRO A 16 -0.95 12.79 9.50
N ILE A 17 -2.18 13.32 9.54
CA ILE A 17 -2.74 13.96 10.75
C ILE A 17 -2.90 12.92 11.87
N ILE A 18 -3.42 11.73 11.55
CA ILE A 18 -3.57 10.63 12.52
C ILE A 18 -2.19 10.21 13.06
N VAL A 19 -1.20 10.01 12.20
CA VAL A 19 0.16 9.63 12.63
C VAL A 19 0.79 10.72 13.49
N ALA A 20 0.64 11.99 13.11
CA ALA A 20 1.13 13.11 13.92
C ALA A 20 0.43 13.17 15.28
N GLY A 21 -0.89 12.97 15.33
CA GLY A 21 -1.65 12.91 16.57
C GLY A 21 -1.23 11.75 17.49
N LEU A 22 -1.02 10.55 16.92
CA LEU A 22 -0.52 9.39 17.67
C LEU A 22 0.89 9.64 18.21
N LEU A 23 1.78 10.22 17.41
CA LEU A 23 3.13 10.59 17.83
C LEU A 23 3.13 11.60 18.97
N LEU A 24 2.34 12.67 18.85
CA LEU A 24 2.23 13.69 19.90
C LEU A 24 1.66 13.09 21.19
N TYR A 25 0.62 12.27 21.08
CA TYR A 25 0.05 11.56 22.22
C TYR A 25 1.08 10.63 22.89
N ASP A 26 1.84 9.85 22.12
CA ASP A 26 2.86 8.97 22.66
C ASP A 26 3.99 9.76 23.35
N VAL A 27 4.40 10.92 22.81
CA VAL A 27 5.39 11.80 23.43
C VAL A 27 4.88 12.38 24.74
N GLU A 28 3.66 12.91 24.77
CA GLU A 28 3.12 13.60 25.95
C GLU A 28 2.69 12.65 27.07
N SER A 29 2.11 11.49 26.72
CA SER A 29 1.53 10.57 27.70
C SER A 29 2.55 9.62 28.32
N SER A 30 3.57 9.23 27.55
CA SER A 30 4.46 8.12 27.92
C SER A 30 5.93 8.31 27.52
N GLY A 31 6.22 9.23 26.59
CA GLY A 31 7.55 9.42 26.02
C GLY A 31 7.96 8.33 25.02
N PHE A 32 7.07 7.39 24.70
CA PHE A 32 7.39 6.17 23.95
C PHE A 32 7.97 6.44 22.57
N ALA A 33 7.51 7.45 21.84
CA ALA A 33 8.00 7.75 20.49
C ALA A 33 9.51 8.10 20.45
N LEU A 34 10.12 8.44 21.59
CA LEU A 34 11.56 8.70 21.71
C LEU A 34 12.35 7.43 22.04
N HIS A 35 11.68 6.33 22.35
CA HIS A 35 12.33 5.06 22.71
C HIS A 35 12.83 4.33 21.46
N PRO A 36 14.05 3.74 21.50
CA PRO A 36 14.56 2.93 20.39
C PRO A 36 13.66 1.74 20.03
N ARG A 37 12.96 1.16 21.03
CA ARG A 37 12.06 0.03 20.86
C ARG A 37 10.80 0.41 20.08
N TRP A 38 10.22 1.58 20.36
CA TRP A 38 9.14 2.15 19.55
C TRP A 38 9.58 2.38 18.10
N LEU A 39 10.76 3.01 17.89
CA LEU A 39 11.28 3.27 16.54
C LEU A 39 11.52 1.98 15.75
N PHE A 40 12.04 0.95 16.42
CA PHE A 40 12.20 -0.37 15.82
C PHE A 40 10.84 -0.99 15.45
N ALA A 41 9.85 -0.90 16.34
CA ALA A 41 8.49 -1.38 16.06
C ALA A 41 7.89 -0.65 14.85
N ALA A 42 8.09 0.67 14.74
CA ALA A 42 7.65 1.46 13.58
C ALA A 42 8.33 1.03 12.28
N LEU A 43 9.64 0.76 12.31
CA LEU A 43 10.33 0.22 11.13
C LEU A 43 9.74 -1.15 10.72
N CYS A 44 9.52 -2.04 11.68
CA CYS A 44 8.89 -3.33 11.42
C CYS A 44 7.47 -3.18 10.87
N GLY A 45 6.68 -2.22 11.37
CA GLY A 45 5.35 -1.90 10.87
C GLY A 45 5.37 -1.44 9.40
N ALA A 46 6.31 -0.55 9.05
CA ALA A 46 6.47 -0.08 7.67
C ALA A 46 6.92 -1.21 6.72
N MET A 47 7.78 -2.12 7.18
CA MET A 47 8.15 -3.31 6.42
C MET A 47 6.96 -4.27 6.27
N LEU A 48 6.20 -4.49 7.34
CA LEU A 48 5.01 -5.33 7.34
C LEU A 48 3.94 -4.80 6.40
N TRP A 49 3.83 -3.48 6.25
CA TRP A 49 2.92 -2.89 5.27
C TRP A 49 3.18 -3.44 3.86
N THR A 50 4.43 -3.64 3.44
CA THR A 50 4.71 -4.16 2.09
C THR A 50 4.15 -5.57 1.87
N LEU A 51 4.09 -6.39 2.93
CA LEU A 51 3.43 -7.70 2.89
C LEU A 51 1.91 -7.54 2.88
N ALA A 52 1.37 -6.67 3.73
CA ALA A 52 -0.06 -6.38 3.77
C ALA A 52 -0.57 -5.86 2.42
N GLU A 53 0.15 -4.94 1.78
CA GLU A 53 -0.09 -4.46 0.42
C GLU A 53 -0.21 -5.64 -0.56
N TYR A 54 0.77 -6.53 -0.58
CA TYR A 54 0.77 -7.70 -1.45
C TYR A 54 -0.46 -8.58 -1.23
N LEU A 55 -0.76 -8.91 0.04
CA LEU A 55 -1.88 -9.78 0.40
C LEU A 55 -3.24 -9.15 0.10
N VAL A 56 -3.41 -7.87 0.44
CA VAL A 56 -4.66 -7.13 0.17
C VAL A 56 -4.86 -6.98 -1.33
N HIS A 57 -3.82 -6.62 -2.08
CA HIS A 57 -3.96 -6.50 -3.53
C HIS A 57 -4.36 -7.85 -4.14
N ARG A 58 -3.65 -8.93 -3.79
CA ARG A 58 -3.91 -10.27 -4.35
C ARG A 58 -5.25 -10.88 -3.91
N PHE A 59 -5.56 -10.88 -2.63
CA PHE A 59 -6.68 -11.67 -2.08
C PHE A 59 -7.91 -10.84 -1.75
N VAL A 60 -7.80 -9.51 -1.71
CA VAL A 60 -8.91 -8.63 -1.40
C VAL A 60 -9.33 -7.87 -2.66
N TYR A 61 -8.42 -7.14 -3.30
CA TYR A 61 -8.75 -6.34 -4.47
C TYR A 61 -9.01 -7.17 -5.73
N HIS A 62 -8.47 -8.38 -5.87
CA HIS A 62 -8.79 -9.26 -7.01
C HIS A 62 -9.92 -10.27 -6.76
N GLU A 63 -10.34 -10.48 -5.50
CA GLU A 63 -11.26 -11.58 -5.16
C GLU A 63 -12.55 -11.14 -4.45
N VAL A 64 -12.52 -10.10 -3.60
CA VAL A 64 -13.71 -9.70 -2.81
C VAL A 64 -14.67 -8.90 -3.71
N PRO A 65 -15.94 -9.31 -3.92
CA PRO A 65 -16.80 -8.79 -5.00
C PRO A 65 -16.84 -7.26 -5.17
N VAL A 66 -17.13 -6.52 -4.09
CA VAL A 66 -17.24 -5.05 -4.13
C VAL A 66 -15.89 -4.40 -4.44
N LEU A 67 -14.80 -4.93 -3.87
CA LEU A 67 -13.46 -4.39 -4.03
C LEU A 67 -12.86 -4.80 -5.37
N LYS A 68 -13.21 -5.99 -5.87
CA LYS A 68 -12.90 -6.49 -7.20
C LYS A 68 -13.54 -5.66 -8.29
N GLU A 69 -14.79 -5.22 -8.11
CA GLU A 69 -15.44 -4.32 -9.06
C GLU A 69 -14.69 -2.98 -9.13
N LEU A 70 -14.39 -2.37 -7.99
CA LEU A 70 -13.62 -1.12 -7.93
C LEU A 70 -12.22 -1.29 -8.53
N HIS A 71 -11.54 -2.38 -8.20
CA HIS A 71 -10.22 -2.65 -8.74
C HIS A 71 -10.28 -2.94 -10.25
N GLY A 72 -11.30 -3.64 -10.74
CA GLY A 72 -11.55 -3.84 -12.16
C GLY A 72 -11.81 -2.53 -12.91
N MET A 73 -12.53 -1.59 -12.31
CA MET A 73 -12.68 -0.24 -12.86
C MET A 73 -11.33 0.49 -12.96
N HIS A 74 -10.47 0.33 -11.96
CA HIS A 74 -9.10 0.86 -11.98
C HIS A 74 -8.25 0.21 -13.07
N HIS A 75 -8.32 -1.11 -13.25
CA HIS A 75 -7.66 -1.83 -14.36
C HIS A 75 -8.10 -1.33 -15.73
N ALA A 76 -9.41 -1.09 -15.90
CA ALA A 76 -9.96 -0.59 -17.15
C ALA A 76 -9.54 0.86 -17.44
N ARG A 77 -9.38 1.69 -16.40
CA ARG A 77 -9.08 3.13 -16.49
C ARG A 77 -8.03 3.53 -15.45
N PRO A 78 -6.74 3.20 -15.65
CA PRO A 78 -5.70 3.35 -14.63
C PRO A 78 -5.45 4.80 -14.19
N CYS A 79 -5.75 5.77 -15.05
CA CYS A 79 -5.61 7.19 -14.74
C CYS A 79 -6.81 7.78 -13.97
N ASP A 80 -7.93 7.08 -13.89
CA ASP A 80 -9.10 7.55 -13.14
C ASP A 80 -8.86 7.46 -11.64
N LEU A 81 -9.56 8.31 -10.89
CA LEU A 81 -9.43 8.43 -9.43
C LEU A 81 -10.28 7.37 -8.71
N VAL A 82 -10.00 6.10 -8.99
CA VAL A 82 -10.66 4.96 -8.34
C VAL A 82 -9.80 4.49 -7.18
N GLY A 83 -10.32 4.64 -5.96
CA GLY A 83 -9.67 4.23 -4.72
C GLY A 83 -10.53 3.24 -3.93
N ALA A 84 -9.92 2.51 -3.02
CA ALA A 84 -10.66 1.70 -2.06
C ALA A 84 -11.45 2.61 -1.11
N PRO A 85 -12.59 2.15 -0.57
CA PRO A 85 -13.29 2.91 0.46
C PRO A 85 -12.44 3.04 1.73
N ILE A 86 -12.43 4.23 2.36
CA ILE A 86 -11.65 4.52 3.57
C ILE A 86 -11.93 3.56 4.74
N TRP A 87 -13.11 2.95 4.81
CA TRP A 87 -13.42 1.98 5.87
C TRP A 87 -12.52 0.74 5.81
N VAL A 88 -12.00 0.38 4.63
CA VAL A 88 -11.09 -0.76 4.46
C VAL A 88 -9.79 -0.50 5.24
N SER A 89 -9.17 0.66 5.02
CA SER A 89 -7.93 1.03 5.70
C SER A 89 -8.15 1.24 7.20
N VAL A 90 -9.26 1.86 7.61
CA VAL A 90 -9.62 2.02 9.03
C VAL A 90 -9.75 0.67 9.75
N VAL A 91 -10.47 -0.29 9.16
CA VAL A 91 -10.64 -1.63 9.76
C VAL A 91 -9.29 -2.34 9.89
N VAL A 92 -8.43 -2.26 8.87
CA VAL A 92 -7.09 -2.86 8.92
C VAL A 92 -6.24 -2.27 10.04
N PHE A 93 -6.15 -0.94 10.14
CA PHE A 93 -5.30 -0.30 11.15
C PHE A 93 -5.82 -0.49 12.57
N LEU A 94 -7.13 -0.35 12.81
CA LEU A 94 -7.70 -0.55 14.13
C LEU A 94 -7.58 -2.01 14.59
N SER A 95 -7.84 -2.96 13.69
CA SER A 95 -7.71 -4.39 14.01
C SER A 95 -6.25 -4.74 14.29
N PHE A 96 -5.31 -4.22 13.51
CA PHE A 96 -3.88 -4.42 13.72
C PHE A 96 -3.44 -3.88 15.07
N PHE A 97 -3.77 -2.62 15.39
CA PHE A 97 -3.44 -2.01 16.68
C PHE A 97 -4.01 -2.82 17.84
N ALA A 98 -5.30 -3.19 17.77
CA ALA A 98 -5.97 -3.94 18.84
C ALA A 98 -5.32 -5.31 19.08
N VAL A 99 -4.95 -6.03 18.01
CA VAL A 99 -4.25 -7.31 18.11
C VAL A 99 -2.87 -7.15 18.73
N VAL A 100 -2.05 -6.20 18.24
CA VAL A 100 -0.70 -6.00 18.78
C VAL A 100 -0.76 -5.53 20.23
N ALA A 101 -1.65 -4.59 20.57
CA ALA A 101 -1.83 -4.13 21.96
C ALA A 101 -2.29 -5.25 22.90
N ARG A 102 -3.03 -6.24 22.39
CA ARG A 102 -3.50 -7.39 23.17
C ARG A 102 -2.38 -8.39 23.49
N PHE A 103 -1.44 -8.58 22.58
CA PHE A 103 -0.40 -9.62 22.69
C PHE A 103 1.00 -9.08 23.02
N ALA A 104 1.23 -7.78 22.89
CA ALA A 104 2.47 -7.10 23.24
C ALA A 104 2.19 -6.00 24.28
N ASP A 105 2.61 -4.77 24.02
CA ASP A 105 2.35 -3.60 24.84
C ASP A 105 1.97 -2.38 23.96
N LEU A 106 1.55 -1.29 24.61
CA LEU A 106 1.14 -0.07 23.91
C LEU A 106 2.29 0.59 23.15
N GLU A 107 3.53 0.45 23.60
CA GLU A 107 4.70 1.02 22.91
C GLU A 107 4.91 0.33 21.55
N ILE A 108 4.90 -1.00 21.54
CA ILE A 108 5.05 -1.79 20.31
C ILE A 108 3.82 -1.61 19.41
N ALA A 109 2.61 -1.58 19.98
CA ALA A 109 1.38 -1.37 19.22
C ALA A 109 1.34 0.01 18.55
N GLY A 110 1.67 1.07 19.29
CA GLY A 110 1.75 2.45 18.77
C GLY A 110 2.82 2.59 17.69
N GLY A 111 4.04 2.11 17.95
CA GLY A 111 5.15 2.15 16.99
C GLY A 111 4.81 1.40 15.71
N SER A 112 4.49 0.11 15.81
CA SER A 112 4.18 -0.72 14.64
C SER A 112 2.98 -0.23 13.83
N THR A 113 1.91 0.25 14.48
CA THR A 113 0.75 0.80 13.78
C THR A 113 1.11 2.10 13.06
N SER A 114 1.89 2.99 13.69
CA SER A 114 2.38 4.21 13.05
C SER A 114 3.22 3.88 11.81
N GLY A 115 4.13 2.93 11.94
CA GLY A 115 4.92 2.41 10.82
C GLY A 115 4.06 1.84 9.69
N LEU A 116 3.05 1.04 10.02
CA LEU A 116 2.11 0.44 9.08
C LEU A 116 1.36 1.52 8.28
N ILE A 117 0.89 2.58 8.95
CA ILE A 117 0.21 3.72 8.31
C ILE A 117 1.19 4.51 7.42
N VAL A 118 2.43 4.74 7.84
CA VAL A 118 3.45 5.38 6.99
C VAL A 118 3.73 4.56 5.74
N GLY A 119 3.80 3.23 5.86
CA GLY A 119 3.88 2.33 4.71
C GLY A 119 2.69 2.51 3.76
N TYR A 120 1.47 2.57 4.29
CA TYR A 120 0.25 2.78 3.50
C TYR A 120 0.23 4.12 2.76
N ILE A 121 0.58 5.22 3.43
CA ILE A 121 0.70 6.54 2.80
C ILE A 121 1.73 6.47 1.65
N SER A 122 2.85 5.79 1.88
CA SER A 122 3.87 5.57 0.85
C SER A 122 3.30 4.80 -0.35
N TYR A 123 2.50 3.76 -0.11
CA TYR A 123 1.78 3.04 -1.15
C TYR A 123 0.83 3.95 -1.94
N LEU A 124 0.02 4.78 -1.27
CA LEU A 124 -0.91 5.70 -1.94
C LEU A 124 -0.16 6.66 -2.87
N LEU A 125 0.95 7.24 -2.40
CA LEU A 125 1.79 8.14 -3.20
C LEU A 125 2.44 7.43 -4.38
N VAL A 126 3.02 6.24 -4.15
CA VAL A 126 3.67 5.47 -5.21
C VAL A 126 2.66 5.02 -6.25
N HIS A 127 1.50 4.53 -5.83
CA HIS A 127 0.42 4.13 -6.72
C HIS A 127 -0.09 5.30 -7.57
N ASP A 128 -0.24 6.50 -6.98
CA ASP A 128 -0.58 7.71 -7.73
C ASP A 128 0.52 8.09 -8.74
N ALA A 129 1.78 8.08 -8.30
CA ALA A 129 2.92 8.44 -9.13
C ALA A 129 3.12 7.49 -10.31
N VAL A 130 2.97 6.18 -10.11
CA VAL A 130 3.18 5.19 -11.18
C VAL A 130 2.12 5.27 -12.27
N HIS A 131 0.93 5.83 -12.01
CA HIS A 131 -0.09 6.03 -13.02
C HIS A 131 -0.05 7.42 -13.66
N ARG A 132 0.23 8.47 -12.88
CA ARG A 132 -0.06 9.85 -13.31
C ARG A 132 1.15 10.77 -13.44
N TRP A 133 2.27 10.48 -12.78
CA TRP A 133 3.39 11.44 -12.73
C TRP A 133 4.34 11.29 -13.93
N GLN A 134 5.18 12.29 -14.16
CA GLN A 134 6.35 12.14 -15.03
C GLN A 134 7.51 11.62 -14.18
N LEU A 135 8.01 10.43 -14.51
CA LEU A 135 9.05 9.76 -13.73
C LEU A 135 10.36 9.79 -14.50
N SER A 136 11.48 10.02 -13.80
CA SER A 136 12.80 9.93 -14.42
C SER A 136 13.14 8.48 -14.78
N GLU A 137 13.86 8.28 -15.88
CA GLU A 137 14.10 6.95 -16.48
C GLU A 137 14.87 5.99 -15.55
N HIS A 138 15.71 6.50 -14.66
CA HIS A 138 16.51 5.70 -13.72
C HIS A 138 15.97 5.71 -12.28
N SER A 139 14.74 6.18 -12.06
CA SER A 139 14.13 6.16 -10.72
C SER A 139 13.62 4.78 -10.33
N TRP A 140 13.66 4.47 -9.04
CA TRP A 140 12.94 3.32 -8.47
C TRP A 140 11.44 3.35 -8.80
N LEU A 141 10.83 4.54 -8.84
CA LEU A 141 9.43 4.72 -9.25
C LEU A 141 9.17 4.24 -10.68
N ARG A 142 10.13 4.42 -11.61
CA ARG A 142 10.03 3.90 -12.96
C ARG A 142 9.97 2.37 -12.97
N SER A 143 10.79 1.70 -12.17
CA SER A 143 10.73 0.24 -12.02
C SER A 143 9.39 -0.20 -11.44
N CYS A 144 8.85 0.50 -10.45
CA CYS A 144 7.52 0.25 -9.90
C CYS A 144 6.43 0.40 -10.97
N ARG A 145 6.49 1.48 -11.76
CA ARG A 145 5.59 1.69 -12.91
C ARG A 145 5.65 0.55 -13.90
N LEU A 146 6.84 0.12 -14.31
CA LEU A 146 6.97 -0.96 -15.29
C LEU A 146 6.41 -2.28 -14.78
N ARG A 147 6.64 -2.63 -13.51
CA ARG A 147 6.04 -3.82 -12.88
C ARG A 147 4.52 -3.72 -12.83
N HIS A 148 3.99 -2.59 -12.35
CA HIS A 148 2.56 -2.40 -12.20
C HIS A 148 1.83 -2.28 -13.55
N LEU A 149 2.43 -1.67 -14.57
CA LEU A 149 1.86 -1.68 -15.92
C LEU A 149 1.78 -3.09 -16.52
N ARG A 150 2.69 -4.02 -16.15
CA ARG A 150 2.56 -5.43 -16.54
C ARG A 150 1.37 -6.07 -15.84
N HIS A 151 1.20 -5.80 -14.54
CA HIS A 151 0.03 -6.25 -13.79
C HIS A 151 -1.30 -5.86 -14.47
N HIS A 152 -1.41 -4.62 -14.95
CA HIS A 152 -2.59 -4.14 -15.66
C HIS A 152 -2.83 -4.77 -17.04
N ARG A 153 -1.79 -5.31 -17.69
CA ARG A 153 -1.83 -5.71 -19.10
C ARG A 153 -1.84 -7.22 -19.30
N ASP A 154 -1.24 -7.97 -18.39
CA ASP A 154 -1.14 -9.41 -18.52
C ASP A 154 -2.51 -10.06 -18.25
N PRO A 155 -2.97 -11.00 -19.10
CA PRO A 155 -4.21 -11.73 -18.84
C PRO A 155 -4.15 -12.61 -17.59
N ILE A 156 -2.95 -12.97 -17.12
CA ILE A 156 -2.75 -13.74 -15.89
C ILE A 156 -2.47 -12.76 -14.74
N PRO A 157 -3.21 -12.82 -13.62
CA PRO A 157 -2.93 -12.01 -12.45
C PRO A 157 -1.53 -12.29 -11.86
N GLY A 158 -0.73 -11.25 -11.65
CA GLY A 158 0.59 -11.31 -11.04
C GLY A 158 1.21 -9.91 -10.89
N ASN A 159 2.41 -9.80 -10.33
CA ASN A 159 3.02 -8.50 -9.94
C ASN A 159 2.09 -7.65 -9.04
N PHE A 160 1.61 -8.25 -7.94
CA PHE A 160 0.70 -7.59 -7.00
C PHE A 160 1.42 -6.52 -6.15
N GLY A 161 2.74 -6.59 -5.99
CA GLY A 161 3.50 -5.57 -5.29
C GLY A 161 3.65 -4.28 -6.11
N VAL A 162 3.08 -3.18 -5.64
CA VAL A 162 3.19 -1.85 -6.25
C VAL A 162 4.47 -1.17 -5.77
N VAL A 163 4.66 -1.04 -4.46
CA VAL A 163 5.85 -0.41 -3.85
C VAL A 163 7.08 -1.28 -4.08
N THR A 164 6.96 -2.59 -3.92
CA THR A 164 8.07 -3.52 -4.11
C THR A 164 7.60 -4.83 -4.72
N GLY A 165 8.38 -5.39 -5.65
CA GLY A 165 8.13 -6.72 -6.22
C GLY A 165 8.66 -7.87 -5.34
N PHE A 166 9.22 -7.57 -4.15
CA PHE A 166 9.84 -8.58 -3.28
C PHE A 166 8.90 -9.75 -2.99
N TRP A 167 7.65 -9.47 -2.59
CA TRP A 167 6.68 -10.52 -2.28
C TRP A 167 6.20 -11.29 -3.52
N ASP A 168 6.20 -10.67 -4.70
CA ASP A 168 5.96 -11.42 -5.94
C ASP A 168 7.03 -12.47 -6.21
N HIS A 169 8.30 -12.16 -5.92
CA HIS A 169 9.38 -13.15 -6.00
C HIS A 169 9.22 -14.25 -4.95
N VAL A 170 8.93 -13.88 -3.70
CA VAL A 170 8.75 -14.85 -2.60
C VAL A 170 7.60 -15.82 -2.87
N PHE A 171 6.47 -15.32 -3.39
CA PHE A 171 5.27 -16.12 -3.62
C PHE A 171 5.11 -16.61 -5.07
N GLY A 172 6.11 -16.40 -5.93
CA GLY A 172 6.12 -16.90 -7.30
C GLY A 172 5.06 -16.27 -8.22
N THR A 173 4.70 -15.00 -8.00
CA THR A 173 3.71 -14.26 -8.80
C THR A 173 4.33 -13.24 -9.75
N VAL A 174 5.63 -13.34 -10.02
CA VAL A 174 6.32 -12.47 -10.99
C VAL A 174 5.87 -12.81 -12.41
N LEU A 175 5.31 -11.82 -13.10
CA LEU A 175 4.95 -11.95 -14.51
C LEU A 175 6.21 -11.84 -15.38
N ALA A 176 6.35 -12.76 -16.32
CA ALA A 176 7.43 -12.73 -17.29
C ALA A 176 7.38 -11.42 -18.09
N SER A 177 8.52 -10.75 -18.26
CA SER A 177 8.62 -9.75 -19.32
C SER A 177 8.46 -10.48 -20.64
N GLY A 178 7.33 -10.31 -21.32
CA GLY A 178 7.01 -11.02 -22.55
C GLY A 178 8.22 -11.08 -23.47
N ARG A 179 8.61 -12.30 -23.90
CA ARG A 179 9.40 -12.48 -25.11
C ARG A 179 8.69 -11.66 -26.20
N ALA A 180 9.43 -10.83 -26.92
CA ALA A 180 8.94 -10.26 -28.16
C ALA A 180 8.29 -11.41 -28.95
N ARG A 181 7.02 -11.26 -29.36
CA ARG A 181 6.47 -12.14 -30.40
C ARG A 181 7.50 -12.14 -31.54
N PRO A 182 7.97 -13.29 -32.04
CA PRO A 182 8.65 -13.33 -33.31
C PRO A 182 7.74 -12.56 -34.29
N ARG A 183 8.29 -11.56 -34.97
CA ARG A 183 7.61 -11.05 -36.16
C ARG A 183 7.69 -12.21 -37.14
N ASP A 184 6.58 -12.89 -37.34
CA ASP A 184 6.48 -13.87 -38.40
C ASP A 184 6.84 -13.16 -39.71
N ALA A 185 7.80 -13.76 -40.41
CA ALA A 185 8.45 -13.28 -41.62
C ALA A 185 7.56 -13.43 -42.86
#